data_AF-A0AA35XIA4-F1
#
_entry.id   AF-A0AA35XIA4-F1
#
_cell.length_a   1.000
_cell.length_b   1.000
_cell.length_c   1.000
_cell.angle_alpha   90.00
_cell.angle_beta   90.00
_cell.angle_gamma   90.00
#
_symmetry.space_group_name_H-M   'P 1'
#
loop_
_entity.id
_entity.type
_entity.pdbx_description
1 polymer ?
#
loop_
_entity_poly.entity_id
_entity_poly.type
_entity_poly.pdbx_seq_one_letter_code
_entity_poly.pdbx_strand_id
1 'polypeptide(L)'
;MKHLLVPFILFVSVVACGPKNKTSIQTKNQTKDTILFTLSSKPARLVIVPENLYAKLDIDEWEALTRWTDDFEDFTALDTKGVTSFLEALEVQTKTFYKTKFPPEFEIHPVRSRLKVVLMQIQKAKFYASTQQLDRLEPALDTMYFQYNNFLNRIIDLGDEVSLEVAEED
;
A
#
# COMPACT_ATOMS: atom_id res chain seq x y z
N MET A 1 -34.66 -51.68 -34.86
CA MET A 1 -34.71 -50.42 -34.08
C MET A 1 -34.79 -50.81 -32.62
N LYS A 2 -33.65 -50.75 -31.90
CA LYS A 2 -33.56 -51.09 -30.47
C LYS A 2 -33.70 -49.79 -29.69
N HIS A 3 -34.83 -49.60 -29.01
CA HIS A 3 -34.97 -48.53 -28.03
C HIS A 3 -34.75 -49.12 -26.64
N LEU A 4 -33.54 -48.91 -26.13
CA LEU A 4 -33.16 -49.18 -24.75
C LEU A 4 -33.62 -47.97 -23.91
N LEU A 5 -34.71 -48.13 -23.16
CA LEU A 5 -35.18 -47.14 -22.19
C LEU A 5 -34.33 -47.27 -20.93
N VAL A 6 -33.43 -46.31 -20.72
CA VAL A 6 -32.67 -46.13 -19.48
C VAL A 6 -33.44 -45.16 -18.58
N PRO A 7 -33.94 -45.55 -17.41
CA PRO A 7 -34.41 -44.58 -16.44
C PRO A 7 -33.20 -43.92 -15.75
N PHE A 8 -32.95 -42.66 -16.09
CA PHE A 8 -31.98 -41.78 -15.43
C PHE A 8 -32.55 -41.37 -14.06
N ILE A 9 -32.12 -42.06 -13.00
CA ILE A 9 -32.48 -41.74 -11.62
C ILE A 9 -31.67 -40.49 -11.20
N LEU A 10 -32.37 -39.37 -11.11
CA LEU A 10 -31.84 -38.08 -10.67
C LEU A 10 -31.85 -38.05 -9.13
N PHE A 11 -30.73 -38.41 -8.51
CA PHE A 11 -30.57 -38.40 -7.05
C PHE A 11 -30.32 -36.95 -6.60
N VAL A 12 -31.39 -36.23 -6.24
CA VAL A 12 -31.29 -34.90 -5.62
C VAL A 12 -31.02 -35.07 -4.14
N SER A 13 -29.76 -34.93 -3.73
CA SER A 13 -29.38 -34.89 -2.32
C SER A 13 -29.70 -33.52 -1.74
N VAL A 14 -30.81 -33.42 -1.01
CA VAL A 14 -31.12 -32.27 -0.15
C VAL A 14 -30.21 -32.32 1.07
N VAL A 15 -29.13 -31.54 1.06
CA VAL A 15 -28.30 -31.33 2.25
C VAL A 15 -29.04 -30.34 3.15
N ALA A 16 -29.76 -30.87 4.15
CA ALA A 16 -30.32 -30.09 5.23
C ALA A 16 -29.18 -29.64 6.17
N CYS A 17 -28.87 -28.34 6.18
CA CYS A 17 -27.98 -27.75 7.17
C CYS A 17 -28.77 -27.54 8.47
N GLY A 18 -28.54 -28.39 9.48
CA GLY A 18 -29.14 -28.23 10.80
C GLY A 18 -28.67 -26.94 11.49
N PRO A 19 -29.48 -26.33 12.36
CA PRO A 19 -29.11 -25.11 13.06
C PRO A 19 -27.92 -25.38 13.98
N LYS A 20 -26.77 -24.72 13.72
CA LYS A 20 -25.66 -24.68 14.68
C LYS A 20 -26.08 -23.83 15.87
N ASN A 21 -26.18 -24.49 17.00
CA ASN A 21 -26.44 -23.92 18.32
C ASN A 21 -25.51 -22.72 18.54
N LYS A 22 -26.10 -21.57 18.90
CA LYS A 22 -25.37 -20.38 19.33
C LYS A 22 -24.71 -20.68 20.69
N THR A 23 -23.49 -21.20 20.67
CA THR A 23 -22.62 -21.15 21.84
C THR A 23 -22.06 -19.74 21.91
N SER A 24 -22.65 -18.92 22.77
CA SER A 24 -22.06 -17.69 23.26
C SER A 24 -20.73 -18.03 23.90
N ILE A 25 -19.64 -17.87 23.16
CA ILE A 25 -18.33 -17.67 23.76
C ILE A 25 -18.39 -16.25 24.28
N GLN A 26 -18.55 -16.10 25.59
CA GLN A 26 -18.19 -14.86 26.26
C GLN A 26 -16.69 -14.68 26.02
N THR A 27 -16.33 -13.98 24.96
CA THR A 27 -15.01 -13.40 24.81
C THR A 27 -14.88 -12.43 25.96
N LYS A 28 -14.19 -12.87 27.00
CA LYS A 28 -13.67 -12.01 28.05
C LYS A 28 -12.87 -10.94 27.32
N ASN A 29 -13.46 -9.75 27.16
CA ASN A 29 -12.79 -8.56 26.67
C ASN A 29 -11.75 -8.19 27.72
N GLN A 30 -10.62 -8.91 27.68
CA GLN A 30 -9.41 -8.44 28.26
C GLN A 30 -8.86 -7.48 27.22
N THR A 31 -9.21 -6.20 27.37
CA THR A 31 -8.47 -5.09 26.78
C THR A 31 -7.01 -5.31 27.18
N LYS A 32 -6.26 -5.97 26.29
CA LYS A 32 -4.81 -5.97 26.32
C LYS A 32 -4.43 -4.57 25.86
N ASP A 33 -4.42 -3.65 26.82
CA ASP A 33 -3.81 -2.36 26.62
C ASP A 33 -2.38 -2.59 26.12
N THR A 34 -2.15 -2.07 24.92
CA THR A 34 -0.85 -1.77 24.32
C THR A 34 0.18 -2.89 24.44
N ILE A 35 0.12 -3.87 23.53
CA ILE A 35 1.33 -4.63 23.19
C ILE A 35 2.32 -3.63 22.59
N LEU A 36 3.32 -3.26 23.37
CA LEU A 36 4.53 -2.58 22.92
C LEU A 36 5.26 -3.55 21.97
N PHE A 37 4.91 -3.50 20.69
CA PHE A 37 5.53 -4.30 19.63
C PHE A 37 6.75 -3.53 19.12
N THR A 38 7.99 -3.88 19.41
CA THR A 38 9.11 -3.22 18.73
C THR A 38 9.23 -3.77 17.30
N LEU A 39 9.08 -2.92 16.28
CA LEU A 39 9.35 -3.27 14.88
C LEU A 39 10.79 -3.74 14.83
N SER A 40 10.99 -5.00 14.45
CA SER A 40 12.31 -5.62 14.53
C SER A 40 13.29 -5.07 13.48
N SER A 41 12.80 -4.29 12.51
CA SER A 41 13.64 -3.72 11.48
C SER A 41 13.13 -2.36 11.00
N LYS A 42 14.03 -1.37 10.99
CA LYS A 42 13.88 -0.11 10.26
C LYS A 42 14.13 -0.42 8.77
N PRO A 43 13.39 0.16 7.81
CA PRO A 43 13.65 -0.09 6.38
C PRO A 43 15.12 0.18 6.03
N ALA A 44 15.68 -0.66 5.16
CA ALA A 44 17.11 -0.66 4.84
C ALA A 44 17.62 0.69 4.29
N ARG A 45 16.80 1.41 3.50
CA ARG A 45 17.01 2.80 3.06
C ARG A 45 15.78 3.31 2.30
N LEU A 46 15.36 4.55 2.55
CA LEU A 46 14.38 5.24 1.69
C LEU A 46 15.10 5.92 0.53
N VAL A 47 14.49 5.87 -0.66
CA VAL A 47 14.89 6.69 -1.80
C VAL A 47 14.53 8.14 -1.47
N ILE A 48 15.46 9.06 -1.76
CA ILE A 48 15.30 10.50 -1.52
C ILE A 48 15.19 11.18 -2.88
N VAL A 49 14.29 12.14 -3.01
CA VAL A 49 14.16 12.95 -4.23
C VAL A 49 15.43 13.81 -4.39
N PRO A 50 16.14 13.74 -5.53
CA PRO A 50 17.31 14.57 -5.78
C PRO A 50 16.96 16.06 -5.80
N GLU A 51 17.77 16.91 -5.15
CA GLU A 51 17.55 18.36 -5.09
C GLU A 51 17.43 19.01 -6.48
N ASN A 52 18.12 18.45 -7.48
CA ASN A 52 18.13 18.98 -8.84
C ASN A 52 17.04 18.41 -9.75
N LEU A 53 16.14 17.54 -9.26
CA LEU A 53 15.09 16.92 -10.09
C LEU A 53 14.24 17.99 -10.79
N TYR A 54 13.77 18.99 -10.05
CA TYR A 54 12.89 20.03 -10.59
C TYR A 54 13.62 20.93 -11.58
N ALA A 55 14.87 21.31 -11.26
CA ALA A 55 15.71 22.12 -12.13
C ALA A 55 16.04 21.43 -13.45
N LYS A 56 16.30 20.11 -13.43
CA LYS A 56 16.55 19.31 -14.65
C LYS A 56 15.36 19.27 -15.61
N LEU A 57 14.15 19.35 -15.06
CA LEU A 57 12.90 19.22 -15.80
C LEU A 57 12.27 20.57 -16.17
N ASP A 58 12.87 21.68 -15.74
CA ASP A 58 12.31 23.03 -15.85
C ASP A 58 10.86 23.12 -15.32
N ILE A 59 10.59 22.46 -14.18
CA ILE A 59 9.29 22.51 -13.50
C ILE A 59 9.38 23.22 -12.16
N ASP A 60 8.26 23.80 -11.74
CA ASP A 60 8.09 24.31 -10.38
C ASP A 60 8.26 23.20 -9.35
N GLU A 61 8.71 23.57 -8.14
CA GLU A 61 8.80 22.64 -7.01
C GLU A 61 7.47 21.93 -6.77
N TRP A 62 7.52 20.60 -6.73
CA TRP A 62 6.33 19.80 -6.50
C TRP A 62 6.07 19.64 -5.00
N GLU A 63 5.57 20.70 -4.36
CA GLU A 63 5.32 20.77 -2.91
C GLU A 63 4.54 19.56 -2.37
N ALA A 64 3.57 19.06 -3.14
CA ALA A 64 2.77 17.90 -2.76
C ALA A 64 3.57 16.59 -2.71
N LEU A 65 4.57 16.43 -3.58
CA LEU A 65 5.51 15.30 -3.53
C LEU A 65 6.41 15.44 -2.30
N THR A 66 7.01 16.60 -2.08
CA THR A 66 7.88 16.87 -0.94
C THR A 66 7.19 16.56 0.39
N ARG A 67 6.00 17.13 0.62
CA ARG A 67 5.21 16.86 1.83
C ARG A 67 4.94 15.36 2.00
N TRP A 68 4.60 14.69 0.91
CA TRP A 68 4.29 13.26 0.95
C TRP A 68 5.52 12.39 1.23
N THR A 69 6.71 12.77 0.74
CA THR A 69 7.95 12.05 1.06
C THR A 69 8.39 12.27 2.50
N ASP A 70 8.23 13.48 3.03
CA ASP A 70 8.55 13.80 4.43
C ASP A 70 7.75 12.92 5.41
N ASP A 71 6.45 12.72 5.13
CA ASP A 71 5.60 11.84 5.94
C ASP A 71 6.13 10.38 6.01
N PHE A 72 6.75 9.89 4.92
CA PHE A 72 7.36 8.55 4.89
C PHE A 72 8.67 8.50 5.66
N GLU A 73 9.49 9.55 5.59
CA GLU A 73 10.76 9.64 6.31
C GLU A 73 10.54 9.70 7.82
N ASP A 74 9.57 10.52 8.25
CA ASP A 74 9.13 10.63 9.65
C ASP A 74 8.71 9.27 10.20
N PHE A 75 8.07 8.41 9.39
CA PHE A 75 7.69 7.06 9.81
C PHE A 75 8.88 6.22 10.27
N THR A 76 10.00 6.33 9.56
CA THR A 76 11.19 5.53 9.87
C THR A 76 11.84 5.94 11.19
N ALA A 77 11.47 7.11 11.71
CA ALA A 77 11.90 7.63 13.00
C ALA A 77 10.92 7.34 14.15
N LEU A 78 9.68 6.95 13.85
CA LEU A 78 8.65 6.73 14.88
C LEU A 78 8.85 5.41 15.63
N ASP A 79 8.58 5.47 16.93
CA ASP A 79 8.43 4.27 17.74
C ASP A 79 7.13 3.53 17.39
N THR A 80 7.01 2.33 17.89
CA THR A 80 6.00 1.40 17.46
C THR A 80 4.66 1.51 18.17
N LYS A 81 4.56 2.35 19.21
CA LYS A 81 3.27 2.60 19.86
C LYS A 81 2.32 3.38 18.96
N GLY A 82 2.85 4.08 17.96
CA GLY A 82 2.10 4.91 17.02
C GLY A 82 1.76 4.28 15.67
N VAL A 83 2.14 3.01 15.39
CA VAL A 83 2.12 2.46 14.02
C VAL A 83 0.74 2.52 13.35
N THR A 84 -0.35 2.25 14.07
CA THR A 84 -1.71 2.28 13.50
C THR A 84 -2.13 3.71 13.14
N SER A 85 -1.99 4.65 14.07
CA SER A 85 -2.35 6.05 13.85
C SER A 85 -1.49 6.69 12.76
N PHE A 86 -0.22 6.30 12.69
CA PHE A 86 0.66 6.71 11.61
C PHE A 86 0.17 6.17 10.26
N LEU A 87 -0.11 4.87 10.13
CA LEU A 87 -0.59 4.28 8.87
C LEU A 87 -1.94 4.87 8.43
N GLU A 88 -2.78 5.30 9.38
CA GLU A 88 -3.99 6.07 9.10
C GLU A 88 -3.68 7.45 8.51
N ALA A 89 -2.76 8.20 9.11
CA ALA A 89 -2.31 9.49 8.59
C ALA A 89 -1.70 9.33 7.19
N LEU A 90 -0.81 8.36 7.00
CA LEU A 90 -0.15 8.08 5.73
C LEU A 90 -1.14 7.68 4.63
N GLU A 91 -2.20 6.92 4.97
CA GLU A 91 -3.27 6.59 4.02
C GLU A 91 -4.01 7.85 3.56
N VAL A 92 -4.36 8.74 4.50
CA VAL A 92 -5.04 10.01 4.18
C VAL A 92 -4.16 10.88 3.31
N GLN A 93 -2.90 11.06 3.67
CA GLN A 93 -1.95 11.89 2.93
C GLN A 93 -1.68 11.34 1.52
N THR A 94 -1.52 10.02 1.39
CA THR A 94 -1.34 9.38 0.08
C THR A 94 -2.57 9.54 -0.82
N LYS A 95 -3.79 9.46 -0.25
CA LYS A 95 -5.03 9.74 -1.00
C LYS A 95 -5.13 11.20 -1.42
N THR A 96 -4.69 12.12 -0.55
CA THR A 96 -4.66 13.56 -0.86
C THR A 96 -3.67 13.83 -1.98
N PHE A 97 -2.43 13.35 -1.86
CA PHE A 97 -1.40 13.44 -2.89
C PHE A 97 -1.88 12.87 -4.22
N TYR A 98 -2.48 11.68 -4.23
CA TYR A 98 -3.05 11.07 -5.44
C TYR A 98 -4.10 11.95 -6.13
N LYS A 99 -4.83 12.81 -5.41
CA LYS A 99 -5.85 13.69 -6.01
C LYS A 99 -5.27 15.00 -6.55
N THR A 100 -4.01 15.32 -6.23
CA THR A 100 -3.36 16.51 -6.76
C THR A 100 -3.12 16.37 -8.27
N LYS A 101 -2.98 17.53 -8.93
CA LYS A 101 -2.52 17.58 -10.31
C LYS A 101 -1.02 17.33 -10.32
N PHE A 102 -0.55 16.37 -11.12
CA PHE A 102 0.87 16.10 -11.24
C PHE A 102 1.43 17.03 -12.32
N PRO A 103 2.74 17.35 -12.28
CA PRO A 103 3.40 17.95 -13.44
C PRO A 103 3.14 17.11 -14.70
N PRO A 104 2.96 17.73 -15.88
CA PRO A 104 2.59 17.03 -17.11
C PRO A 104 3.45 15.81 -17.43
N GLU A 105 4.75 15.90 -17.18
CA GLU A 105 5.78 14.87 -17.39
C GLU A 105 5.52 13.61 -16.54
N PHE A 106 4.89 13.79 -15.38
CA PHE A 106 4.57 12.73 -14.43
C PHE A 106 3.09 12.32 -14.43
N GLU A 107 2.23 13.01 -15.18
CA GLU A 107 0.79 12.73 -15.31
C GLU A 107 0.53 11.55 -16.28
N ILE A 108 1.28 10.45 -16.08
CA ILE A 108 1.23 9.26 -16.94
C ILE A 108 0.79 8.02 -16.15
N HIS A 109 0.18 7.06 -16.86
CA HIS A 109 -0.32 5.83 -16.26
C HIS A 109 0.75 5.05 -15.45
N PRO A 110 2.01 4.89 -15.91
CA PRO A 110 3.06 4.23 -15.14
C PRO A 110 3.35 4.85 -13.76
N VAL A 111 3.22 6.17 -13.62
CA VAL A 111 3.42 6.89 -12.35
C VAL A 111 2.19 6.73 -11.46
N ARG A 112 1.00 7.04 -12.01
CA ARG A 112 -0.27 6.96 -11.28
C ARG A 112 -0.55 5.56 -10.74
N SER A 113 -0.27 4.52 -11.52
CA SER A 113 -0.50 3.13 -11.10
C SER A 113 0.44 2.70 -9.98
N ARG A 114 1.72 3.10 -10.00
CA ARG A 114 2.67 2.85 -8.91
C ARG A 114 2.22 3.51 -7.61
N LEU A 115 1.76 4.76 -7.65
CA LEU A 115 1.23 5.42 -6.45
C LEU A 115 0.00 4.69 -5.86
N LYS A 116 -0.89 4.14 -6.70
CA LYS A 116 -2.00 3.29 -6.23
C LYS A 116 -1.50 2.02 -5.53
N VAL A 117 -0.41 1.43 -6.03
CA VAL A 117 0.22 0.26 -5.39
C VAL A 117 0.76 0.66 -4.01
N VAL A 118 1.40 1.81 -3.87
CA VAL A 118 1.83 2.33 -2.55
C VAL A 118 0.64 2.46 -1.61
N LEU A 119 -0.44 3.11 -2.04
CA LEU A 119 -1.67 3.26 -1.26
C LEU A 119 -2.24 1.90 -0.80
N MET A 120 -2.28 0.92 -1.70
CA MET A 120 -2.74 -0.43 -1.36
C MET A 120 -1.86 -1.08 -0.28
N GLN A 121 -0.53 -0.91 -0.35
CA GLN A 121 0.35 -1.49 0.67
C GLN A 121 0.21 -0.80 2.03
N ILE A 122 0.02 0.52 2.06
CA ILE A 122 -0.32 1.25 3.29
C ILE A 122 -1.60 0.66 3.91
N GLN A 123 -2.64 0.46 3.10
CA GLN A 123 -3.91 -0.12 3.57
C GLN A 123 -3.77 -1.55 4.10
N LYS A 124 -2.92 -2.36 3.48
CA LYS A 124 -2.61 -3.72 3.96
C LYS A 124 -1.88 -3.69 5.30
N ALA A 125 -0.83 -2.88 5.42
CA ALA A 125 -0.10 -2.71 6.68
C ALA A 125 -1.04 -2.22 7.78
N LYS A 126 -1.88 -1.21 7.48
CA LYS A 126 -2.89 -0.68 8.40
C LYS A 126 -3.87 -1.76 8.87
N PHE A 127 -4.34 -2.62 7.97
CA PHE A 127 -5.22 -3.73 8.30
C PHE A 127 -4.54 -4.71 9.28
N TYR A 128 -3.28 -5.09 9.03
CA TYR A 128 -2.56 -5.99 9.94
C TYR A 128 -2.27 -5.34 11.29
N ALA A 129 -1.95 -4.04 11.31
CA ALA A 129 -1.75 -3.28 12.55
C ALA A 129 -3.05 -3.22 13.38
N SER A 130 -4.18 -2.85 12.77
CA SER A 130 -5.46 -2.72 13.47
C SER A 130 -6.03 -4.05 13.97
N THR A 131 -5.69 -5.15 13.30
CA THR A 131 -6.08 -6.52 13.69
C THR A 131 -5.02 -7.26 14.50
N GLN A 132 -3.92 -6.60 14.88
CA GLN A 132 -2.84 -7.16 15.70
C GLN A 132 -2.18 -8.43 15.10
N GLN A 133 -2.18 -8.56 13.76
CA GLN A 133 -1.52 -9.66 13.03
C GLN A 133 -0.03 -9.33 12.82
N LEU A 134 0.75 -9.38 13.91
CA LEU A 134 2.14 -8.90 13.92
C LEU A 134 3.06 -9.66 12.96
N ASP A 135 2.87 -10.97 12.82
CA ASP A 135 3.59 -11.84 11.88
C ASP A 135 3.41 -11.43 10.42
N ARG A 136 2.31 -10.73 10.12
CA ARG A 136 2.00 -10.19 8.79
C ARG A 136 2.29 -8.71 8.65
N LEU A 137 2.34 -7.98 9.76
CA LEU A 137 2.58 -6.54 9.77
C LEU A 137 3.98 -6.22 9.27
N GLU A 138 5.00 -6.87 9.81
CA GLU A 138 6.40 -6.57 9.45
C GLU A 138 6.68 -6.78 7.95
N PRO A 139 6.35 -7.93 7.33
CA PRO A 139 6.49 -8.09 5.88
C PRO A 139 5.65 -7.11 5.06
N ALA A 140 4.49 -6.68 5.57
CA ALA A 140 3.65 -5.71 4.89
C ALA A 140 4.28 -4.30 4.91
N LEU A 141 4.95 -3.93 6.00
CA LEU A 141 5.70 -2.67 6.10
C LEU A 141 6.91 -2.69 5.18
N ASP A 142 7.67 -3.78 5.11
CA ASP A 142 8.77 -3.94 4.16
C ASP A 142 8.28 -3.77 2.72
N THR A 143 7.15 -4.40 2.39
CA THR A 143 6.54 -4.28 1.06
C THR A 143 6.08 -2.85 0.80
N MET A 144 5.54 -2.16 1.80
CA MET A 144 5.13 -0.75 1.68
C MET A 144 6.31 0.14 1.33
N TYR A 145 7.42 0.04 2.07
CA TYR A 145 8.64 0.81 1.80
C TYR A 145 9.27 0.45 0.46
N PHE A 146 9.29 -0.83 0.08
CA PHE A 146 9.73 -1.25 -1.23
C PHE A 146 8.92 -0.58 -2.35
N GLN A 147 7.59 -0.55 -2.24
CA GLN A 147 6.74 0.08 -3.26
C GLN A 147 6.88 1.61 -3.28
N TYR A 148 7.06 2.24 -2.12
CA TYR A 148 7.41 3.67 -2.04
C TYR A 148 8.70 3.96 -2.81
N ASN A 149 9.77 3.19 -2.58
CA ASN A 149 11.04 3.35 -3.29
C ASN A 149 10.87 3.13 -4.81
N ASN A 150 10.07 2.15 -5.23
CA ASN A 150 9.78 1.91 -6.64
C ASN A 150 9.01 3.07 -7.30
N PHE A 151 8.12 3.73 -6.56
CA PHE A 151 7.42 4.91 -7.05
C PHE A 151 8.41 6.07 -7.26
N LEU A 152 9.24 6.39 -6.26
CA LEU A 152 10.21 7.48 -6.38
C LEU A 152 11.27 7.22 -7.43
N ASN A 153 11.79 5.99 -7.53
CA ASN A 153 12.72 5.63 -8.60
C ASN A 153 12.11 5.92 -9.98
N ARG A 154 10.82 5.62 -10.20
CA ARG A 154 10.22 5.93 -11.50
C ARG A 154 10.09 7.43 -11.77
N ILE A 155 9.84 8.24 -10.74
CA ILE A 155 9.84 9.71 -10.87
C ILE A 155 11.24 10.20 -11.25
N ILE A 156 12.27 9.67 -10.61
CA ILE A 156 13.67 10.04 -10.89
C ILE A 156 14.08 9.59 -12.29
N ASP A 157 13.80 8.33 -12.67
CA ASP A 157 14.11 7.78 -13.99
C ASP A 157 13.44 8.60 -15.11
N LEU A 158 12.19 9.00 -14.92
CA LEU A 158 11.48 9.89 -15.87
C LEU A 158 12.16 11.25 -15.98
N GLY A 159 12.60 11.81 -14.85
CA GLY A 159 13.34 13.07 -14.84
C GLY A 159 14.63 12.99 -15.64
N ASP A 160 15.34 11.88 -15.54
CA ASP A 160 16.57 11.64 -16.30
C ASP A 160 16.27 11.35 -17.79
N GLU A 161 15.21 10.59 -18.11
CA GLU A 161 14.75 10.35 -19.49
C GLU A 161 14.46 11.66 -20.22
N VAL A 162 13.65 12.55 -19.62
CA VAL A 162 13.27 13.84 -20.22
C VAL A 162 14.47 14.77 -20.36
N SER A 163 15.37 14.82 -19.36
CA SER A 163 16.56 15.66 -19.42
C SER A 163 17.53 15.24 -20.54
N LEU A 164 17.58 13.95 -20.89
CA LEU A 164 18.42 13.46 -21.98
C LEU A 164 17.84 13.80 -23.35
N GLU A 165 16.52 13.71 -23.53
CA GLU A 165 15.85 14.09 -24.78
C GLU A 165 16.12 15.56 -25.13
N VAL A 166 16.03 16.47 -24.16
CA VAL A 166 16.32 17.90 -24.37
C VAL A 166 17.79 18.13 -24.78
N ALA A 167 18.74 17.40 -24.18
CA ALA A 167 20.16 17.56 -24.48
C ALA A 167 20.58 16.99 -25.85
N GLU A 168 19.79 16.12 -26.46
CA GLU A 168 20.03 15.59 -27.81
C GLU A 168 19.42 16.48 -28.92
N GLU A 169 18.53 17.41 -28.57
CA GLU A 169 17.88 18.34 -29.50
C GLU A 169 18.60 19.69 -29.66
N ASP A 170 19.55 20.01 -28.77
CA ASP A 170 20.41 21.22 -28.77
C ASP A 170 21.78 21.00 -29.45
#